data_AF-A0A8J6VA75-F1
#
_entry.id   AF-A0A8J6VA75-F1
#
_cell.length_a   1.000
_cell.length_b   1.000
_cell.length_c   1.000
_cell.angle_alpha   90.00
_cell.angle_beta   90.00
_cell.angle_gamma   90.00
#
_symmetry.space_group_name_H-M   'P 1'
#
loop_
_entity.id
_entity.type
_entity.pdbx_description
1 polymer ?
#
loop_
_entity_poly.entity_id
_entity_poly.type
_entity_poly.pdbx_seq_one_letter_code
_entity_poly.pdbx_strand_id
1 'polypeptide(L)'
;MTATDLSRIGASKGGVWLKLSAIKYPCLLVILEDRYQSVQNLAIAEVDKYGLTPREAEVWLLRRRQYALKEIATELSISINTVKKHIKNIHAKREIVLYMEDE
;
A
#
# COMPACT_ATOMS: atom_id res chain seq x y z
N MET A 1 0.34 -40.10 32.30
CA MET A 1 -0.35 -40.05 30.99
C MET A 1 0.33 -38.99 30.15
N THR A 2 1.26 -39.39 29.29
CA THR A 2 1.99 -38.49 28.39
C THR A 2 1.61 -38.84 26.96
N ALA A 3 0.73 -38.02 26.40
CA ALA A 3 0.48 -37.85 24.98
C ALA A 3 -0.05 -36.41 24.89
N THR A 4 0.46 -35.53 24.04
CA THR A 4 0.50 -35.74 22.59
C THR A 4 1.61 -34.89 22.00
N ASP A 5 2.47 -35.57 21.24
CA ASP A 5 3.32 -35.00 20.22
C ASP A 5 2.47 -34.16 19.25
N LEU A 6 2.67 -32.84 19.25
CA LEU A 6 2.10 -31.90 18.29
C LEU A 6 3.16 -31.37 17.32
N SER A 7 4.12 -32.21 16.93
CA SER A 7 5.04 -31.94 15.83
C SER A 7 4.36 -32.00 14.46
N ARG A 8 3.20 -31.33 14.28
CA ARG A 8 2.50 -31.32 12.98
C ARG A 8 1.47 -30.19 12.88
N ILE A 9 1.90 -28.94 12.97
CA ILE A 9 1.12 -27.81 12.45
C ILE A 9 1.99 -27.11 11.42
N GLY A 10 1.55 -27.23 10.16
CA GLY A 10 2.32 -26.91 8.97
C GLY A 10 2.85 -25.48 8.95
N ALA A 11 4.06 -25.35 8.43
CA ALA A 11 4.69 -24.07 8.14
C ALA A 11 3.85 -23.30 7.10
N SER A 12 3.03 -22.37 7.58
CA SER A 12 2.60 -21.22 6.78
C SER A 12 3.85 -20.39 6.47
N LYS A 13 4.22 -20.29 5.20
CA LYS A 13 5.27 -19.36 4.76
C LYS A 13 4.76 -17.92 4.98
N GLY A 14 5.14 -17.33 6.12
CA GLY A 14 4.89 -15.90 6.42
C GLY A 14 4.23 -15.62 7.78
N GLY A 15 3.89 -16.63 8.59
CA GLY A 15 3.31 -16.42 9.92
C GLY A 15 4.34 -16.50 11.05
N VAL A 16 4.32 -15.54 11.98
CA VAL A 16 5.04 -15.63 13.26
C VAL A 16 4.10 -16.19 14.32
N TRP A 17 4.51 -17.26 15.00
CA TRP A 17 3.77 -17.82 16.13
C TRP A 17 4.05 -17.02 17.40
N LEU A 18 3.00 -16.48 18.02
CA LEU A 18 3.09 -15.80 19.31
C LEU A 18 2.86 -16.81 20.44
N LYS A 19 3.89 -17.05 21.25
CA LYS A 19 3.78 -17.91 22.43
C LYS A 19 3.29 -17.08 23.62
N LEU A 20 2.01 -17.21 23.94
CA LEU A 20 1.34 -16.41 24.99
C LEU A 20 1.46 -17.00 26.41
N SER A 21 2.32 -18.01 26.61
CA SER A 21 2.38 -18.82 27.85
C SER A 21 2.81 -18.06 29.12
N ALA A 22 3.29 -16.81 28.99
CA ALA A 22 3.72 -15.98 30.12
C ALA A 22 2.65 -14.97 30.59
N ILE A 23 1.50 -14.88 29.91
CA ILE A 23 0.48 -13.86 30.18
C ILE A 23 -0.67 -14.49 30.97
N LYS A 24 -0.99 -13.93 32.15
CA LYS A 24 -2.05 -14.41 33.05
C LYS A 24 -3.44 -14.41 32.41
N TYR A 25 -3.71 -13.44 31.53
CA TYR A 25 -4.92 -13.33 30.72
C TYR A 25 -4.51 -13.02 29.28
N PRO A 26 -4.30 -14.03 28.42
CA PRO A 26 -3.83 -13.81 27.06
C PRO A 26 -4.95 -13.14 26.24
N CYS A 27 -4.74 -11.89 25.86
CA CYS A 27 -5.60 -11.15 24.96
C CYS A 27 -4.82 -10.77 23.69
N LEU A 28 -5.50 -10.83 22.55
CA LEU A 28 -4.96 -10.41 21.25
C LEU A 28 -5.74 -9.19 20.79
N LEU A 29 -5.08 -8.03 20.71
CA LEU A 29 -5.63 -6.87 20.05
C LEU A 29 -5.45 -7.05 18.54
N VAL A 30 -6.56 -7.19 17.82
CA VAL A 30 -6.56 -7.27 16.36
C VAL A 30 -7.12 -5.96 15.83
N ILE A 31 -6.34 -5.28 14.99
CA ILE A 31 -6.81 -4.16 14.18
C ILE A 31 -7.15 -4.74 12.81
N LEU A 32 -8.43 -4.70 12.44
CA LEU A 32 -8.88 -5.05 11.10
C LEU A 32 -8.80 -3.80 10.25
N GLU A 33 -7.88 -3.81 9.28
CA GLU A 33 -7.67 -2.68 8.39
C GLU A 33 -8.21 -2.99 6.99
N ASP A 34 -9.03 -2.09 6.46
CA ASP A 34 -9.45 -2.13 5.07
C ASP A 34 -8.30 -1.68 4.18
N ARG A 35 -7.62 -2.65 3.57
CA ARG A 35 -6.47 -2.41 2.68
C ARG A 35 -6.81 -1.45 1.53
N TYR A 36 -8.04 -1.44 1.04
CA TYR A 36 -8.43 -0.51 -0.02
C TYR A 36 -8.42 0.91 0.51
N GLN A 37 -9.10 1.14 1.64
CA GLN A 37 -9.14 2.46 2.28
C GLN A 37 -7.75 2.95 2.70
N SER A 38 -6.89 2.06 3.21
CA SER A 38 -5.52 2.43 3.58
C SER A 38 -4.69 2.86 2.39
N VAL A 39 -4.78 2.15 1.26
CA VAL A 39 -4.09 2.54 0.03
C VAL A 39 -4.60 3.88 -0.49
N GLN A 40 -5.90 4.18 -0.33
CA GLN A 40 -6.48 5.48 -0.68
C GLN A 40 -5.98 6.60 0.22
N ASN A 41 -5.99 6.40 1.53
CA ASN A 41 -5.52 7.41 2.48
C ASN A 41 -4.04 7.73 2.25
N LEU A 42 -3.22 6.70 1.98
CA LEU A 42 -1.82 6.88 1.63
C LEU A 42 -1.66 7.65 0.31
N ALA A 43 -2.46 7.33 -0.71
CA ALA A 43 -2.42 8.03 -2.00
C ALA A 43 -2.75 9.52 -1.87
N ILE A 44 -3.66 9.89 -0.97
CA ILE A 44 -4.00 11.28 -0.66
C ILE A 44 -2.81 11.99 0.00
N ALA A 45 -2.21 11.38 1.03
CA ALA A 45 -1.04 11.95 1.70
C ALA A 45 0.17 12.12 0.74
N GLU A 46 0.32 11.20 -0.21
CA GLU A 46 1.36 11.26 -1.26
C GLU A 46 1.20 12.45 -2.22
N VAL A 47 -0.02 12.99 -2.41
CA VAL A 47 -0.26 14.17 -3.28
C VAL A 47 0.50 15.37 -2.76
N ASP A 48 0.35 15.66 -1.47
CA ASP A 48 1.03 16.78 -0.82
C ASP A 48 2.51 16.47 -0.64
N LYS A 49 2.86 15.25 -0.20
CA LYS A 49 4.26 14.84 -0.01
C LYS A 49 5.10 15.05 -1.27
N TYR A 50 4.56 14.72 -2.44
CA TYR A 50 5.29 14.82 -3.71
C TYR A 50 5.05 16.13 -4.47
N GLY A 51 4.24 17.06 -3.93
CA GLY A 51 3.88 18.30 -4.62
C GLY A 51 3.23 18.03 -5.99
N LEU A 52 2.29 17.09 -6.05
CA LEU A 52 1.61 16.75 -7.30
C LEU A 52 0.66 17.88 -7.72
N THR A 53 0.60 18.16 -9.02
CA THR A 53 -0.42 19.07 -9.56
C THR A 53 -1.81 18.43 -9.46
N PRO A 54 -2.92 19.21 -9.51
CA PRO A 54 -4.27 18.64 -9.46
C PRO A 54 -4.50 17.52 -10.48
N ARG A 55 -4.00 17.69 -11.71
CA ARG A 55 -4.17 16.67 -12.76
C ARG A 55 -3.29 15.44 -12.56
N GLU A 56 -2.11 15.60 -11.96
CA GLU A 56 -1.27 14.47 -11.55
C GLU A 56 -1.89 13.72 -10.37
N ALA A 57 -2.51 14.43 -9.42
CA ALA A 57 -3.19 13.83 -8.27
C ALA A 57 -4.34 12.91 -8.71
N GLU A 58 -5.18 13.34 -9.65
CA GLU A 58 -6.25 12.50 -10.22
C GLU A 58 -5.70 11.21 -10.85
N VAL A 59 -4.64 11.31 -11.66
CA VAL A 59 -3.96 10.15 -12.26
C VAL A 59 -3.35 9.24 -11.17
N TRP A 60 -2.75 9.84 -10.14
CA TRP A 60 -2.10 9.12 -9.05
C TRP A 60 -3.10 8.31 -8.23
N LEU A 61 -4.23 8.90 -7.85
CA LEU A 61 -5.28 8.25 -7.09
C LEU A 61 -5.82 7.00 -7.82
N LEU A 62 -6.11 7.12 -9.12
CA LEU A 62 -6.55 5.98 -9.93
C LEU A 62 -5.45 4.93 -10.09
N ARG A 63 -4.20 5.36 -10.25
CA ARG A 63 -3.07 4.43 -10.34
C ARG A 63 -2.88 3.63 -9.05
N ARG A 64 -3.07 4.26 -7.89
CA ARG A 64 -3.02 3.62 -6.56
C ARG A 64 -4.19 2.66 -6.33
N ARG A 65 -5.32 2.87 -7.00
CA ARG A 65 -6.41 1.88 -7.12
C ARG A 65 -6.12 0.74 -8.10
N GLN A 66 -4.90 0.66 -8.63
CA GLN A 66 -4.45 -0.36 -9.58
C GLN A 66 -5.09 -0.28 -10.97
N TYR A 67 -5.66 0.87 -11.36
CA TYR A 67 -6.16 1.05 -12.71
C TYR A 67 -5.02 0.97 -13.73
N ALA A 68 -5.27 0.31 -14.85
CA ALA A 68 -4.39 0.28 -16.01
C ALA A 68 -4.40 1.64 -16.71
N LEU A 69 -3.30 1.97 -17.41
CA LEU A 69 -3.16 3.27 -18.09
C LEU A 69 -4.30 3.58 -19.08
N LYS A 70 -4.87 2.55 -19.72
CA LYS A 70 -6.03 2.68 -20.63
C LYS A 70 -7.30 3.03 -19.86
N GLU A 71 -7.53 2.40 -18.72
CA GLU A 71 -8.70 2.66 -17.87
C GLU A 71 -8.64 4.08 -17.30
N ILE A 72 -7.47 4.54 -16.88
CA ILE A 72 -7.24 5.92 -16.43
C ILE A 72 -7.52 6.92 -17.56
N ALA A 73 -7.05 6.61 -18.77
CA ALA A 73 -7.28 7.46 -19.94
C ALA A 73 -8.78 7.62 -20.23
N THR A 74 -9.53 6.51 -20.16
CA THR A 74 -10.99 6.51 -20.31
C THR A 74 -11.66 7.30 -19.19
N GLU A 75 -11.34 7.01 -17.92
CA GLU A 75 -11.95 7.63 -16.74
C GLU A 75 -11.78 9.15 -16.75
N LEU A 76 -10.58 9.62 -17.10
CA LEU A 76 -10.25 11.05 -17.09
C LEU A 76 -10.50 11.74 -18.45
N SER A 77 -11.02 11.01 -19.45
CA SER A 77 -11.25 11.51 -20.82
C SER A 77 -10.02 12.20 -21.43
N ILE A 78 -8.85 11.56 -21.33
CA ILE A 78 -7.57 12.04 -21.87
C ILE A 78 -6.86 10.95 -22.68
N SER A 79 -5.84 11.33 -23.45
CA SER A 79 -5.06 10.34 -24.20
C SER A 79 -4.21 9.45 -23.28
N ILE A 80 -3.99 8.20 -23.68
CA ILE A 80 -3.05 7.28 -22.99
C ILE A 80 -1.63 7.88 -22.92
N ASN A 81 -1.22 8.65 -23.93
CA ASN A 81 0.08 9.32 -23.94
C ASN A 81 0.16 10.40 -22.85
N THR A 82 -0.94 11.12 -22.61
CA THR A 82 -1.05 12.09 -21.52
C THR A 82 -0.95 11.41 -20.17
N VAL A 83 -1.63 10.26 -19.97
CA VAL A 83 -1.49 9.46 -18.74
C VAL A 83 -0.04 9.03 -18.53
N LYS A 84 0.62 8.48 -19.56
CA LYS A 84 2.05 8.09 -19.48
C LYS A 84 2.94 9.27 -19.10
N LYS A 85 2.69 10.45 -19.66
CA LYS A 85 3.41 11.68 -19.32
C LYS A 85 3.21 12.06 -17.85
N HIS A 86 1.97 12.08 -17.35
CA HIS A 86 1.69 12.35 -15.94
C HIS A 86 2.38 11.35 -15.02
N ILE A 87 2.31 10.04 -15.31
CA ILE A 87 2.99 9.01 -14.52
C ILE A 87 4.51 9.25 -14.47
N LYS A 88 5.15 9.57 -15.60
CA LYS A 88 6.58 9.89 -15.64
C LYS A 88 6.92 11.09 -14.74
N ASN A 89 6.13 12.15 -14.80
CA ASN A 89 6.34 13.34 -13.98
C ASN A 89 6.15 13.05 -12.48
N ILE A 90 5.11 12.29 -12.12
CA ILE A 90 4.86 11.87 -10.73
C ILE A 90 6.06 11.09 -10.18
N HIS A 91 6.59 10.13 -10.95
CA HIS A 91 7.78 9.40 -10.55
C HIS A 91 8.99 10.32 -10.35
N ALA A 92 9.25 11.26 -11.26
CA ALA A 92 10.34 12.22 -11.10
C ALA A 92 10.20 13.05 -9.80
N LYS A 93 8.99 13.53 -9.48
CA LYS A 93 8.73 14.27 -8.23
C LYS A 93 8.94 13.41 -6.99
N ARG A 94 8.47 12.16 -7.03
CA ARG A 94 8.67 11.20 -5.94
C ARG A 94 10.15 10.93 -5.68
N GLU A 95 10.94 10.70 -6.74
CA GLU A 95 12.38 10.48 -6.60
C GLU A 95 13.08 11.68 -5.96
N ILE A 96 12.75 12.91 -6.39
CA ILE A 96 13.32 14.14 -5.79
C ILE A 96 13.09 14.18 -4.27
N VAL A 97 11.89 13.86 -3.81
CA VAL A 97 11.57 13.85 -2.38
C VAL A 97 12.33 12.76 -1.64
N LEU A 98 12.46 11.56 -2.22
CA LEU A 98 13.21 10.47 -1.59
C LEU A 98 14.70 10.83 -1.44
N TYR A 99 15.31 11.45 -2.45
CA TYR A 99 16.70 11.89 -2.37
C TYR A 99 16.93 13.02 -1.35
N MET A 100 15.91 13.80 -0.99
CA MET A 100 16.02 14.84 0.05
C MET A 100 15.83 14.30 1.47
N GLU A 101 15.26 13.11 1.65
CA GLU A 101 15.05 12.47 2.96
C GLU A 101 16.31 11.70 3.45
N ASP A 102 17.27 11.46 2.56
CA ASP A 102 18.52 10.73 2.83
C ASP A 102 19.71 11.65 3.23
N GLU A 103 19.51 12.98 3.28
CA GLU A 103 20.47 14.00 3.80
C GLU A 103 20.11 14.48 5.20
#